data_AF-A0A8J4QK11-F1
#
_entry.id   AF-A0A8J4QK11-F1
#
_cell.length_a   1.000
_cell.length_b   1.000
_cell.length_c   1.000
_cell.angle_alpha   90.00
_cell.angle_beta   90.00
_cell.angle_gamma   90.00
#
_symmetry.space_group_name_H-M   'P 1'
#
loop_
_entity.id
_entity.type
_entity.pdbx_description
1 polymer ?
#
loop_
_entity_poly.entity_id
_entity_poly.type
_entity_poly.pdbx_seq_one_letter_code
_entity_poly.pdbx_strand_id
1 'polypeptide(L)'
;MGIPSSSVSMHLALLSILTSLCLTSKAAQYRYHFCSNQTTFSPNSTYRSNLSHLLSFLSANSTTETGFYNTTAGQTQTPENTVYGLFLCRGDLTTNECRDCVSTATKEIVQLYCP
;
A
#
# COMPACT_ATOMS: atom_id res chain seq x y z
N MET A 1 9.79 -49.63 21.96
CA MET A 1 8.62 -49.41 21.07
C MET A 1 9.01 -48.31 20.08
N GLY A 2 9.22 -48.65 18.81
CA GLY A 2 9.64 -47.70 17.77
C GLY A 2 8.44 -46.96 17.18
N ILE A 3 8.63 -45.69 16.82
CA ILE A 3 7.59 -44.89 16.15
C ILE A 3 7.44 -45.44 14.72
N PRO A 4 6.22 -45.77 14.26
CA PRO A 4 6.02 -46.32 12.93
C PRO A 4 6.42 -45.31 11.85
N SER A 5 7.14 -45.77 10.82
CA SER A 5 7.67 -44.94 9.72
C SER A 5 6.59 -44.13 9.00
N SER A 6 5.35 -44.63 8.96
CA SER A 6 4.20 -43.92 8.38
C SER A 6 3.80 -42.68 9.20
N SER A 7 3.92 -42.75 10.53
CA SER A 7 3.68 -41.60 11.41
C SER A 7 4.71 -40.50 11.15
N VAL A 8 6.00 -40.85 11.09
CA VAL A 8 7.08 -39.90 10.80
C VAL A 8 6.87 -39.21 9.44
N SER A 9 6.56 -39.98 8.39
CA SER A 9 6.27 -39.43 7.05
C SER A 9 5.10 -38.44 7.04
N MET A 10 4.03 -38.71 7.80
CA MET A 10 2.87 -37.83 7.90
C MET A 10 3.23 -36.51 8.59
N HIS A 11 4.07 -36.55 9.62
CA HIS A 11 4.51 -35.35 10.33
C HIS A 11 5.41 -34.48 9.43
N LEU A 12 6.33 -35.08 8.68
CA LEU A 12 7.15 -34.34 7.70
C LEU A 12 6.29 -33.68 6.61
N ALA A 13 5.29 -34.40 6.09
CA ALA A 13 4.35 -33.85 5.12
C ALA A 13 3.56 -32.66 5.70
N LEU A 14 3.04 -32.81 6.93
CA LEU A 14 2.31 -31.73 7.61
C LEU A 14 3.19 -30.50 7.88
N LEU A 15 4.42 -30.69 8.34
CA LEU A 15 5.41 -29.62 8.52
C LEU A 15 5.77 -28.93 7.19
N SER A 16 5.90 -29.68 6.10
CA SER A 16 6.15 -29.11 4.77
C SER A 16 4.96 -28.26 4.26
N ILE A 17 3.74 -28.69 4.52
CA ILE A 17 2.53 -27.94 4.16
C ILE A 17 2.42 -26.68 5.03
N LEU A 18 2.66 -26.78 6.34
CA LEU A 18 2.57 -25.64 7.26
C LEU A 18 3.61 -24.56 6.94
N THR A 19 4.84 -24.97 6.59
CA THR A 19 5.89 -24.03 6.14
C THR A 19 5.53 -23.40 4.80
N SER A 20 4.99 -24.16 3.84
CA SER A 20 4.55 -23.60 2.55
C SER A 20 3.41 -22.57 2.68
N LEU A 21 2.48 -22.76 3.61
CA LEU A 21 1.43 -21.78 3.93
C LEU A 21 1.98 -20.51 4.60
N CYS A 22 3.13 -20.62 5.28
CA CYS A 22 3.77 -19.49 5.97
C CYS A 22 4.62 -18.63 5.02
N LEU A 23 5.10 -19.21 3.91
CA LEU A 23 5.96 -18.53 2.93
C LEU A 23 5.20 -17.64 1.92
N THR A 24 3.88 -17.51 2.00
CA THR A 24 3.16 -16.57 1.13
C THR A 24 3.51 -15.13 1.53
N SER A 25 4.47 -14.52 0.84
CA SER A 25 4.69 -13.08 0.93
C SER A 25 3.39 -12.38 0.50
N LYS A 26 2.71 -11.68 1.41
CA LYS A 26 1.64 -10.73 1.07
C LYS A 26 2.25 -9.47 0.44
N ALA A 27 2.99 -9.63 -0.65
CA ALA A 27 3.37 -8.47 -1.46
C ALA A 27 2.10 -7.73 -1.85
N ALA A 28 2.13 -6.40 -1.81
CA ALA A 28 1.00 -5.58 -2.21
C ALA A 28 0.64 -5.91 -3.67
N GLN A 29 -0.45 -6.65 -3.87
CA GLN A 29 -0.89 -7.01 -5.21
C GLN A 29 -1.73 -5.86 -5.74
N TYR A 30 -1.20 -5.18 -6.76
CA TYR A 30 -1.96 -4.19 -7.50
C TYR A 30 -3.23 -4.83 -8.07
N ARG A 31 -4.39 -4.17 -7.87
CA ARG A 31 -5.71 -4.70 -8.25
C ARG A 31 -6.36 -3.91 -9.37
N TYR A 32 -6.52 -2.61 -9.18
CA TYR A 32 -7.13 -1.71 -10.14
C TYR A 32 -6.84 -0.24 -9.75
N HIS A 33 -6.98 0.68 -10.70
CA HIS A 33 -6.89 2.12 -10.48
C HIS A 33 -8.04 2.83 -11.22
N PHE A 34 -8.34 4.07 -10.82
CA PHE A 34 -9.21 4.96 -11.56
C PHE A 34 -8.56 6.33 -11.67
N CYS A 35 -8.46 6.86 -12.89
CA CYS A 35 -7.97 8.20 -13.17
C CYS A 35 -9.11 9.03 -13.77
N SER A 36 -9.25 10.28 -13.34
CA SER A 36 -10.22 11.17 -13.96
C SER A 36 -9.71 11.59 -15.35
N ASN A 37 -10.44 11.25 -16.41
CA ASN A 37 -10.11 11.65 -17.77
C ASN A 37 -10.51 13.11 -18.09
N GLN A 38 -11.10 13.84 -17.14
CA GLN A 38 -11.70 15.15 -17.39
C GLN A 38 -10.75 16.33 -17.16
N THR A 39 -9.65 16.13 -16.43
CA THR A 39 -8.78 17.24 -16.01
C THR A 39 -7.34 16.77 -15.95
N THR A 40 -6.48 17.34 -16.79
CA THR A 40 -5.02 17.25 -16.67
C THR A 40 -4.49 18.53 -16.03
N PHE A 41 -3.38 18.43 -15.29
CA PHE A 41 -2.71 19.60 -14.71
C PHE A 41 -1.40 19.87 -15.45
N SER A 42 -0.97 21.14 -15.46
CA SER A 42 0.30 21.52 -16.09
C SER A 42 1.49 20.92 -15.31
N PRO A 43 2.54 20.39 -15.98
CA PRO A 43 3.71 19.79 -15.34
C PRO A 43 4.48 20.71 -14.36
N ASN A 44 4.29 22.03 -14.43
CA ASN A 44 4.92 23.01 -13.53
C ASN A 44 3.90 23.76 -12.66
N SER A 45 2.72 23.16 -12.43
CA SER A 45 1.67 23.76 -11.61
C SER A 45 1.95 23.61 -10.11
N THR A 46 1.41 24.56 -9.33
CA THR A 46 1.35 24.45 -7.86
C THR A 46 0.60 23.19 -7.43
N TYR A 47 -0.48 22.82 -8.14
CA TYR A 47 -1.19 21.56 -7.94
C TYR A 47 -0.25 20.34 -7.97
N ARG A 48 0.65 20.24 -8.96
CA ARG A 48 1.60 19.12 -9.03
C ARG A 48 2.55 19.07 -7.83
N SER A 49 3.04 20.23 -7.38
CA SER A 49 3.88 20.30 -6.17
C SER A 49 3.10 19.84 -4.93
N ASN A 50 1.86 20.29 -4.78
CA ASN A 50 0.99 19.90 -3.67
C ASN A 50 0.64 18.40 -3.73
N LEU A 51 0.41 17.83 -4.91
CA LEU A 51 0.21 16.39 -5.08
C LEU A 51 1.45 15.60 -4.64
N SER A 52 2.64 16.04 -5.03
CA SER A 52 3.90 15.42 -4.59
C SER A 52 4.07 15.47 -3.07
N HIS A 53 3.75 16.60 -2.43
CA HIS A 53 3.78 16.73 -0.96
C HIS A 53 2.77 15.81 -0.30
N LEU A 54 1.53 15.77 -0.81
CA LEU A 54 0.47 14.90 -0.30
C LEU A 54 0.89 13.43 -0.33
N LEU A 55 1.40 12.95 -1.47
CA LEU A 55 1.88 11.56 -1.61
C LEU A 55 3.04 11.25 -0.65
N SER A 56 3.94 12.22 -0.45
CA SER A 56 5.04 12.09 0.52
C SER A 56 4.52 12.01 1.97
N PHE A 57 3.53 12.83 2.34
CA PHE A 57 2.91 12.78 3.66
C PHE A 57 2.16 11.47 3.91
N LEU A 58 1.44 10.96 2.91
CA LEU A 58 0.75 9.66 3.00
C LEU A 58 1.77 8.53 3.21
N SER A 59 2.86 8.49 2.43
CA SER A 59 3.91 7.47 2.61
C SER A 59 4.60 7.60 3.97
N ALA A 60 4.89 8.81 4.44
CA ALA A 60 5.58 9.03 5.72
C ALA A 60 4.71 8.66 6.93
N ASN A 61 3.40 8.86 6.84
CA ASN A 61 2.45 8.54 7.93
C ASN A 61 1.82 7.15 7.78
N SER A 62 2.35 6.30 6.91
CA SER A 62 1.86 4.93 6.73
C SER A 62 2.16 3.97 7.88
N THR A 63 2.85 4.47 8.91
CA THR A 63 3.14 3.75 10.15
C THR A 63 2.08 3.94 11.24
N THR A 64 0.94 4.57 10.94
CA THR A 64 -0.15 4.73 11.91
C THR A 64 -0.73 3.36 12.30
N GLU A 65 -0.93 3.13 13.60
CA GLU A 65 -1.45 1.86 14.11
C GLU A 65 -2.87 1.55 13.63
N THR A 66 -3.64 2.59 13.28
CA THR A 66 -5.00 2.46 12.77
C THR A 66 -5.05 1.93 11.33
N GLY A 67 -3.92 1.88 10.62
CA GLY A 67 -3.88 1.56 9.20
C GLY A 67 -4.61 2.58 8.32
N PHE A 68 -4.88 3.78 8.85
CA PHE A 68 -5.60 4.84 8.16
C PHE A 68 -4.93 6.19 8.44
N TYR A 69 -4.89 7.04 7.42
CA TYR A 69 -4.46 8.42 7.55
C TYR A 69 -5.01 9.23 6.37
N ASN A 70 -5.38 10.48 6.62
CA ASN A 70 -5.75 11.45 5.61
C ASN A 70 -4.94 12.73 5.78
N THR A 71 -4.78 13.47 4.68
CA THR A 71 -4.09 14.75 4.70
C THR A 71 -4.52 15.60 3.52
N THR A 72 -4.15 16.88 3.60
CA THR A 72 -4.44 17.89 2.58
C THR A 72 -3.16 18.65 2.32
N ALA A 73 -2.86 18.93 1.05
CA ALA A 73 -1.75 19.77 0.65
C ALA A 73 -2.27 20.96 -0.18
N GLY A 74 -1.80 22.17 0.16
CA GLY A 74 -2.28 23.42 -0.43
C GLY A 74 -2.97 24.32 0.60
N GLN A 75 -3.46 25.46 0.13
CA GLN A 75 -4.07 26.50 0.97
C GLN A 75 -5.55 26.65 0.61
N THR A 76 -6.40 26.85 1.62
CA THR A 76 -7.86 26.98 1.43
C THR A 76 -8.24 28.17 0.56
N GLN A 77 -7.38 29.18 0.44
CA GLN A 77 -7.56 30.34 -0.43
C GLN A 77 -7.32 30.04 -1.92
N THR A 78 -6.67 28.92 -2.24
CA THR A 78 -6.39 28.46 -3.62
C THR A 78 -6.97 27.05 -3.82
N PRO A 79 -8.31 26.92 -3.85
CA PRO A 79 -8.97 25.61 -3.92
C PRO A 79 -8.58 24.81 -5.17
N GLU A 80 -8.28 25.47 -6.28
CA GLU A 80 -7.83 24.85 -7.53
C GLU A 80 -6.44 24.18 -7.43
N ASN A 81 -5.64 24.57 -6.43
CA ASN A 81 -4.33 23.99 -6.15
C ASN A 81 -4.35 23.05 -4.93
N THR A 82 -5.49 22.92 -4.26
CA THR A 82 -5.61 22.08 -3.06
C THR A 82 -5.82 20.63 -3.45
N VAL A 83 -5.05 19.74 -2.84
CA VAL A 83 -5.10 18.30 -3.05
C VAL A 83 -5.51 17.63 -1.75
N TYR A 84 -6.44 16.69 -1.83
CA TYR A 84 -6.92 15.88 -0.72
C TYR A 84 -6.58 14.43 -0.98
N GLY A 85 -6.25 13.68 0.07
CA GLY A 85 -6.06 12.25 -0.07
C GLY A 85 -5.97 11.52 1.25
N LEU A 86 -6.04 10.19 1.14
CA LEU A 86 -6.00 9.27 2.25
C LEU A 86 -5.44 7.92 1.79
N PHE A 87 -5.00 7.11 2.75
CA PHE A 87 -4.82 5.68 2.54
C PHE A 87 -5.62 4.90 3.57
N LEU A 88 -5.94 3.65 3.22
CA LEU A 88 -6.50 2.66 4.13
C LEU A 88 -5.84 1.32 3.86
N CYS A 89 -5.16 0.79 4.86
CA CYS A 89 -4.59 -0.54 4.86
C CYS A 89 -5.63 -1.58 5.29
N ARG A 90 -5.46 -2.82 4.83
CA ARG A 90 -6.29 -3.95 5.26
C ARG A 90 -5.97 -4.28 6.72
N GLY A 91 -6.99 -4.53 7.54
CA GLY A 91 -6.84 -4.66 9.00
C GLY A 91 -6.09 -5.89 9.51
N ASP A 92 -5.71 -6.82 8.62
CA ASP A 92 -4.91 -8.01 8.92
C ASP A 92 -3.43 -7.85 8.53
N LEU A 93 -3.01 -6.65 8.10
CA LEU A 93 -1.62 -6.33 7.77
C LEU A 93 -0.89 -5.78 8.99
N THR A 94 0.38 -6.13 9.12
CA THR A 94 1.31 -5.46 10.02
C THR A 94 1.56 -4.01 9.57
N THR A 95 2.02 -3.17 10.48
CA THR A 95 2.41 -1.78 10.17
C THR A 95 3.47 -1.70 9.06
N ASN A 96 4.41 -2.66 9.00
CA ASN A 96 5.43 -2.70 7.96
C ASN A 96 4.84 -3.07 6.59
N GLU A 97 3.96 -4.07 6.52
CA GLU A 97 3.27 -4.42 5.27
C GLU A 97 2.40 -3.26 4.77
N CYS A 98 1.72 -2.56 5.68
CA CYS A 98 0.97 -1.36 5.36
C CYS A 98 1.88 -0.26 4.78
N ARG A 99 3.01 0.03 5.45
CA ARG A 99 3.99 1.02 5.00
C ARG A 99 4.52 0.71 3.60
N ASP A 100 4.90 -0.54 3.37
CA ASP A 100 5.48 -0.95 2.09
C ASP A 100 4.44 -0.87 0.96
N CYS A 101 3.18 -1.22 1.26
CA CYS A 101 2.04 -1.07 0.36
C CYS A 101 1.78 0.40 -0.02
N VAL A 102 1.67 1.29 0.98
CA VAL A 102 1.42 2.72 0.75
C VAL A 102 2.60 3.38 0.02
N SER A 103 3.83 3.04 0.36
CA SER A 103 5.02 3.57 -0.33
C SER A 103 5.07 3.15 -1.80
N THR A 104 4.67 1.92 -2.11
CA THR A 104 4.57 1.44 -3.49
C THR A 104 3.44 2.15 -4.24
N ALA A 105 2.24 2.19 -3.65
CA ALA A 105 1.07 2.82 -4.26
C ALA A 105 1.28 4.30 -4.58
N THR A 106 1.88 5.06 -3.65
CA THR A 106 2.16 6.50 -3.83
C THR A 106 3.16 6.79 -4.95
N LYS A 107 4.08 5.86 -5.25
CA LYS A 107 5.01 5.98 -6.39
C LYS A 107 4.34 5.57 -7.70
N GLU A 108 3.71 4.40 -7.72
CA GLU A 108 3.16 3.84 -8.95
C GLU A 108 1.95 4.62 -9.48
N ILE A 109 1.15 5.24 -8.58
CA ILE A 109 -0.03 5.98 -9.01
C ILE A 109 0.29 7.12 -9.98
N VAL A 110 1.42 7.82 -9.79
CA VAL A 110 1.83 8.92 -10.68
C VAL A 110 2.76 8.48 -11.81
N GLN A 111 3.43 7.33 -11.67
CA GLN A 111 4.41 6.87 -12.66
C GLN A 111 3.81 5.92 -13.70
N LEU A 112 2.85 5.08 -13.30
CA LEU A 112 2.38 3.95 -14.08
C LEU A 112 0.88 4.01 -14.38
N TYR A 113 0.08 4.52 -13.45
CA TYR A 113 -1.37 4.35 -13.49
C TYR A 113 -2.11 5.63 -13.91
N CYS A 114 -1.86 6.75 -13.22
CA CYS A 114 -2.50 8.05 -13.44
C CYS A 114 -1.42 9.14 -13.63
N PRO A 115 -0.75 9.16 -14.79
CA PRO A 115 0.23 10.20 -15.11
C PRO A 115 -0.41 11.60 -15.22
#